data_AF-A0AAX2BK33-F1
#
_entry.id   AF-A0AAX2BK33-F1
#
_cell.length_a   1.000
_cell.length_b   1.000
_cell.length_c   1.000
_cell.angle_alpha   90.00
_cell.angle_beta   90.00
_cell.angle_gamma   90.00
#
_symmetry.space_group_name_H-M   'P 1'
#
loop_
_entity.id
_entity.type
_entity.pdbx_description
1 polymer ?
#
loop_
_entity_poly.entity_id
_entity_poly.type
_entity_poly.pdbx_seq_one_letter_code
_entity_poly.pdbx_strand_id
1 'polypeptide(L)'
;MQMSQIVLFLIAIVLLIVIWRLIGQHKKTVLRTALILLSVVVLLIGSVAGWLQYSSWQDKQQYQKDVMSYFTSYDEWAEKSRKENNGSYYSMDVMERYAQDLASARGHSYWYSERPLTSGDDGFPIFNDSLTMILAEPLDGVTEITVSYNRGYSANVVKDAIKEGYRGGTLVTILTLDMTKRWSPYKNAWVSTKG
;
A
#
# COMPACT_ATOMS: atom_id res chain seq x y z
N MET A 1 5.87 22.51 -7.78
CA MET A 1 6.28 23.10 -6.49
C MET A 1 5.26 22.68 -5.45
N GLN A 2 5.65 21.83 -4.49
CA GLN A 2 4.74 21.39 -3.42
C GLN A 2 4.32 22.60 -2.58
N MET A 3 3.06 22.63 -2.11
CA MET A 3 2.50 23.73 -1.30
C MET A 3 3.39 24.10 -0.10
N SER A 4 4.10 23.12 0.47
CA SER A 4 5.07 23.29 1.55
C SER A 4 6.27 24.19 1.19
N GLN A 5 6.76 24.14 -0.05
CA GLN A 5 7.86 24.98 -0.51
C GLN A 5 7.44 26.45 -0.63
N ILE A 6 6.21 26.70 -1.04
CA ILE A 6 5.64 28.06 -1.14
C ILE A 6 5.48 28.66 0.26
N VAL A 7 5.00 27.87 1.22
CA VAL A 7 4.85 28.31 2.62
C VAL A 7 6.20 28.65 3.26
N LEU A 8 7.21 27.80 3.08
CA LEU A 8 8.57 28.06 3.60
C LEU A 8 9.21 29.30 2.94
N PHE A 9 8.98 29.49 1.65
CA PHE A 9 9.46 30.66 0.92
C PHE A 9 8.82 31.97 1.42
N LEU A 10 7.51 31.96 1.68
CA LEU A 10 6.81 33.12 2.24
C LEU A 10 7.29 33.44 3.66
N ILE A 11 7.54 32.43 4.49
CA ILE A 11 8.11 32.63 5.84
C ILE A 11 9.52 33.25 5.75
N ALA A 12 10.36 32.79 4.82
CA ALA A 12 11.70 33.36 4.61
C ALA A 12 11.64 34.84 4.19
N ILE A 13 10.70 35.22 3.33
CA ILE A 13 10.48 36.62 2.94
C ILE A 13 10.04 37.47 4.13
N VAL A 14 9.10 36.98 4.95
CA VAL A 14 8.64 37.69 6.15
C VAL A 14 9.81 37.90 7.14
N LEU A 15 10.65 36.89 7.33
CA LEU A 15 11.85 37.02 8.18
C LEU A 15 12.83 38.08 7.66
N LEU A 16 13.07 38.12 6.34
CA LEU A 16 13.92 39.14 5.72
C LEU A 16 13.39 40.56 5.94
N ILE A 17 12.07 40.76 5.78
CA ILE A 17 11.43 42.06 6.02
C ILE A 17 11.56 42.49 7.48
N VAL A 18 11.37 41.55 8.42
CA VAL A 18 11.47 41.85 9.86
C VAL A 18 12.91 42.14 10.28
N ILE A 19 13.89 41.38 9.77
CA ILE A 19 15.32 41.62 10.01
C ILE A 19 15.73 42.99 9.48
N TRP A 20 15.29 43.35 8.26
CA TRP A 20 15.60 44.66 7.67
C TRP A 20 15.05 45.81 8.53
N ARG A 21 13.85 45.66 9.08
CA ARG A 21 13.22 46.66 9.95
C ARG A 21 13.88 46.77 11.34
N LEU A 22 14.58 45.74 11.79
CA LEU A 22 15.25 45.70 13.10
C LEU A 22 16.64 46.35 13.11
N ILE A 23 17.25 46.61 11.94
CA ILE A 23 18.61 47.18 11.80
C ILE A 23 18.74 48.60 12.42
N GLY A 24 17.63 49.30 12.68
CA GLY A 24 17.62 50.65 13.26
C GLY A 24 17.24 50.77 14.75
N GLN A 25 17.03 49.67 15.50
CA GLN A 25 16.48 49.73 16.87
C GLN A 25 17.49 49.38 17.99
N HIS A 26 17.20 49.84 19.22
CA HIS A 26 18.03 49.63 20.42
C HIS A 26 18.39 48.15 20.67
N LYS A 27 19.65 47.87 21.06
CA LYS A 27 20.22 46.51 21.26
C LYS A 27 19.35 45.56 22.09
N LYS A 28 18.70 46.03 23.16
CA LYS A 28 17.81 45.18 24.00
C LYS A 28 16.51 44.80 23.30
N THR A 29 15.94 45.70 22.50
CA THR A 29 14.72 45.45 21.73
C THR A 29 15.00 44.47 20.60
N VAL A 30 16.12 44.65 19.90
CA VAL A 30 16.56 43.74 18.83
C VAL A 30 16.76 42.31 19.35
N LEU A 31 17.37 42.15 20.53
CA LEU A 31 17.62 40.83 21.11
C LEU A 31 16.30 40.12 21.53
N ARG A 32 15.33 40.86 22.09
CA ARG A 32 14.00 40.32 22.40
C ARG A 32 13.25 39.91 21.13
N THR A 33 13.24 40.75 20.10
CA THR A 33 12.54 40.44 18.85
C THR A 33 13.20 39.28 18.12
N ALA A 34 14.54 39.20 18.12
CA ALA A 34 15.27 38.07 17.56
C ALA A 34 14.95 36.75 18.28
N LEU A 35 14.87 36.76 19.61
CA LEU A 35 14.47 35.58 20.38
C LEU A 35 13.04 35.13 20.08
N ILE A 36 12.09 36.07 19.95
CA ILE A 36 10.70 35.78 19.58
C ILE A 36 10.62 35.20 18.16
N LEU A 37 11.37 35.76 17.21
CA LEU A 37 11.42 35.24 15.85
C LEU A 37 12.03 33.84 15.80
N LEU A 38 13.09 33.60 16.57
CA LEU A 38 13.74 32.30 16.62
C LEU A 38 12.80 31.24 17.22
N SER A 39 12.04 31.56 18.28
CA SER A 39 11.03 30.64 18.81
C SER A 39 9.87 30.42 17.85
N VAL A 40 9.42 31.43 17.12
CA VAL A 40 8.41 31.26 16.05
C VAL A 40 8.92 30.35 14.93
N VAL A 41 10.18 30.51 14.50
CA VAL A 41 10.79 29.65 13.49
C VAL A 41 10.89 28.20 13.97
N VAL A 42 11.32 27.98 15.22
CA VAL A 42 11.38 26.63 15.82
C VAL A 42 10.00 25.98 15.89
N LEU A 43 8.96 26.73 16.29
CA LEU A 43 7.58 26.22 16.32
C LEU A 43 7.06 25.87 14.92
N LEU A 44 7.35 26.69 13.91
CA LEU A 44 6.96 26.43 12.53
C LEU A 44 7.66 25.19 11.96
N ILE A 45 8.97 25.04 12.20
CA ILE A 45 9.72 23.84 11.78
C ILE A 45 9.14 22.58 12.44
N GLY A 46 8.88 22.63 13.76
CA GLY A 46 8.26 21.51 14.48
C GLY A 46 6.87 21.15 13.96
N SER A 47 6.07 22.16 13.61
CA SER A 47 4.71 21.96 13.09
C SER A 47 4.72 21.36 11.69
N VAL A 48 5.62 21.82 10.81
CA VAL A 48 5.78 21.27 9.45
C VAL A 48 6.33 19.84 9.50
N ALA A 49 7.34 19.57 10.33
CA ALA A 49 7.87 18.21 10.50
C ALA A 49 6.81 17.25 11.06
N GLY A 50 6.05 17.69 12.08
CA GLY A 50 4.93 16.93 12.63
C GLY A 50 3.84 16.64 11.59
N TRP A 51 3.49 17.63 10.77
CA TRP A 51 2.52 17.45 9.68
C TRP A 51 3.00 16.47 8.60
N LEU A 52 4.27 16.57 8.18
CA LEU A 52 4.85 15.64 7.19
C LEU A 52 4.87 14.20 7.72
N GLN A 53 5.21 14.01 9.00
CA GLN A 53 5.18 12.71 9.63
C GLN A 53 3.74 12.17 9.76
N TYR A 54 2.78 13.03 10.11
CA TYR A 54 1.37 12.67 10.19
C TYR A 54 0.78 12.30 8.81
N SER A 55 1.07 13.11 7.78
CA SER A 55 0.65 12.86 6.40
C SER A 55 1.21 11.54 5.88
N SER A 56 2.52 11.31 6.05
CA SER A 56 3.12 10.04 5.61
C SER A 56 2.57 8.82 6.36
N TRP A 57 2.21 8.98 7.64
CA TRP A 57 1.51 7.94 8.39
C TRP A 57 0.10 7.70 7.85
N GLN A 58 -0.67 8.75 7.56
CA GLN A 58 -1.99 8.63 6.94
C GLN A 58 -1.91 7.96 5.57
N ASP A 59 -0.97 8.37 4.72
CA ASP A 59 -0.75 7.79 3.39
C ASP A 59 -0.42 6.31 3.49
N LYS A 60 0.40 5.91 4.47
CA LYS A 60 0.71 4.51 4.74
C LYS A 60 -0.53 3.72 5.19
N GLN A 61 -1.34 4.28 6.10
CA GLN A 61 -2.58 3.65 6.55
C GLN A 61 -3.58 3.49 5.40
N GLN A 62 -3.68 4.51 4.54
CA GLN A 62 -4.55 4.49 3.38
C GLN A 62 -4.09 3.45 2.35
N TYR A 63 -2.79 3.42 2.05
CA TYR A 63 -2.18 2.40 1.20
C TYR A 63 -2.51 0.98 1.66
N GLN A 64 -2.34 0.68 2.94
CA GLN A 64 -2.62 -0.65 3.48
C GLN A 64 -4.10 -1.05 3.32
N LYS A 65 -5.03 -0.12 3.60
CA LYS A 65 -6.46 -0.33 3.35
C LYS A 65 -6.77 -0.55 1.87
N ASP A 66 -6.13 0.21 1.00
CA ASP A 66 -6.35 0.15 -0.43
C ASP A 66 -5.85 -1.16 -1.03
N VAL A 67 -4.70 -1.68 -0.57
CA VAL A 67 -4.17 -2.99 -0.98
C VAL A 67 -5.13 -4.11 -0.57
N MET A 68 -5.57 -4.13 0.68
CA MET A 68 -6.52 -5.14 1.18
C MET A 68 -7.86 -5.08 0.43
N SER A 69 -8.40 -3.86 0.25
CA SER A 69 -9.63 -3.63 -0.51
C SER A 69 -9.49 -4.07 -1.96
N TYR A 70 -8.34 -3.81 -2.59
CA TYR A 70 -8.06 -4.20 -3.96
C TYR A 70 -8.17 -5.71 -4.17
N PHE A 71 -7.45 -6.51 -3.38
CA PHE A 71 -7.49 -7.97 -3.51
C PHE A 71 -8.87 -8.55 -3.20
N THR A 72 -9.55 -8.00 -2.19
CA THR A 72 -10.90 -8.43 -1.81
C THR A 72 -11.90 -8.17 -2.94
N SER A 73 -11.93 -6.94 -3.49
CA SER A 73 -12.82 -6.60 -4.61
C SER A 73 -12.52 -7.44 -5.86
N TYR A 74 -11.23 -7.71 -6.11
CA TYR A 74 -10.82 -8.55 -7.22
C TYR A 74 -11.39 -9.96 -7.11
N ASP A 75 -11.25 -10.58 -5.93
CA ASP A 75 -11.74 -11.93 -5.69
C ASP A 75 -13.26 -12.04 -5.71
N GLU A 76 -13.96 -11.06 -5.14
CA GLU A 76 -15.41 -10.98 -5.21
C GLU A 76 -15.91 -10.91 -6.65
N TRP A 77 -15.29 -10.05 -7.47
CA TRP A 77 -15.64 -9.93 -8.87
C TRP A 77 -15.30 -11.21 -9.66
N ALA A 78 -14.12 -11.79 -9.44
CA ALA A 78 -13.69 -12.98 -10.15
C ALA A 78 -14.58 -14.19 -9.82
N GLU A 79 -14.94 -14.37 -8.55
CA GLU A 79 -15.82 -15.45 -8.11
C GLU A 79 -17.27 -15.25 -8.58
N LYS A 80 -17.78 -14.02 -8.55
CA LYS A 80 -19.09 -13.69 -9.13
C LYS A 80 -19.11 -14.01 -10.62
N SER A 81 -18.10 -13.57 -11.35
CA SER A 81 -17.94 -13.84 -12.78
C SER A 81 -17.88 -15.33 -13.08
N ARG A 82 -17.15 -16.10 -12.25
CA ARG A 82 -17.05 -17.55 -12.37
C ARG A 82 -18.42 -18.23 -12.23
N LYS A 83 -19.23 -17.79 -11.26
CA LYS A 83 -20.58 -18.32 -11.04
C LYS A 83 -21.52 -18.00 -12.21
N GLU A 84 -21.42 -16.80 -12.76
CA GLU A 84 -22.24 -16.35 -13.89
C GLU A 84 -21.86 -17.03 -15.21
N ASN A 85 -20.60 -17.47 -15.35
CA ASN A 85 -20.07 -18.12 -16.56
C ASN A 85 -19.88 -19.64 -16.42
N ASN A 86 -20.84 -20.35 -15.82
CA ASN A 86 -20.84 -21.82 -15.70
C ASN A 86 -19.57 -22.42 -15.07
N GLY A 87 -18.91 -21.71 -14.16
CA GLY A 87 -17.71 -22.17 -13.47
C GLY A 87 -16.40 -21.73 -14.11
N SER A 88 -16.43 -21.05 -15.26
CA SER A 88 -15.24 -20.55 -15.97
C SER A 88 -14.93 -19.11 -15.61
N TYR A 89 -13.66 -18.78 -15.42
CA TYR A 89 -13.20 -17.39 -15.32
C TYR A 89 -13.23 -16.70 -16.69
N TYR A 90 -13.25 -15.36 -16.69
CA TYR A 90 -13.00 -14.58 -17.91
C TYR A 90 -11.56 -14.79 -18.41
N SER A 91 -11.29 -14.43 -19.67
CA SER A 91 -9.92 -14.45 -20.19
C SER A 91 -8.99 -13.56 -19.36
N MET A 92 -7.69 -13.89 -19.34
CA MET A 92 -6.71 -13.12 -18.56
C MET A 92 -6.65 -11.65 -18.98
N ASP A 93 -6.90 -11.32 -20.26
CA ASP A 93 -6.97 -9.93 -20.71
C ASP A 93 -8.10 -9.13 -20.05
N VAL A 94 -9.24 -9.77 -19.77
CA VAL A 94 -10.37 -9.14 -19.06
C VAL A 94 -10.04 -9.02 -17.58
N MET A 95 -9.50 -10.08 -17.01
CA MET A 95 -9.05 -10.14 -15.62
C MET A 95 -7.95 -9.10 -15.32
N GLU A 96 -7.02 -8.90 -16.25
CA GLU A 96 -5.92 -7.94 -16.14
C GLU A 96 -6.41 -6.50 -16.30
N ARG A 97 -7.28 -6.21 -17.29
CA ARG A 97 -7.89 -4.88 -17.42
C ARG A 97 -8.67 -4.49 -16.18
N TYR A 98 -9.49 -5.41 -15.65
CA TYR A 98 -10.23 -5.14 -14.41
C TYR A 98 -9.29 -4.87 -13.23
N ALA A 99 -8.21 -5.63 -13.09
CA ALA A 99 -7.18 -5.36 -12.10
C ALA A 99 -6.52 -3.98 -12.27
N GLN A 100 -6.19 -3.58 -13.50
CA GLN A 100 -5.59 -2.29 -13.79
C GLN A 100 -6.56 -1.13 -13.48
N ASP A 101 -7.83 -1.28 -13.82
CA ASP A 101 -8.89 -0.31 -13.52
C ASP A 101 -9.10 -0.17 -12.00
N LEU A 102 -9.15 -1.30 -11.27
CA LEU A 102 -9.27 -1.30 -9.81
C LEU A 102 -8.08 -0.62 -9.12
N ALA A 103 -6.86 -0.87 -9.61
CA ALA A 103 -5.65 -0.26 -9.07
C ALA A 103 -5.63 1.25 -9.38
N SER A 104 -6.00 1.64 -10.60
CA SER A 104 -6.07 3.02 -11.05
C SER A 104 -7.13 3.83 -10.29
N ALA A 105 -8.29 3.24 -10.01
CA ALA A 105 -9.35 3.86 -9.20
C ALA A 105 -8.89 4.19 -7.76
N ARG A 106 -7.85 3.52 -7.27
CA ARG A 106 -7.23 3.77 -5.96
C ARG A 106 -5.97 4.65 -6.05
N GLY A 107 -5.61 5.15 -7.23
CA GLY A 107 -4.40 5.95 -7.43
C GLY A 107 -3.10 5.12 -7.46
N HIS A 108 -3.20 3.82 -7.70
CA HIS A 108 -2.10 2.86 -7.56
C HIS A 108 -1.86 2.00 -8.80
N SER A 109 -1.87 2.61 -9.98
CA SER A 109 -1.66 1.92 -11.27
C SER A 109 -0.34 1.13 -11.38
N TYR A 110 0.62 1.37 -10.49
CA TYR A 110 1.92 0.70 -10.42
C TYR A 110 1.94 -0.60 -9.58
N TRP A 111 0.82 -1.02 -8.99
CA TRP A 111 0.76 -2.27 -8.21
C TRP A 111 0.84 -3.53 -9.05
N TYR A 112 0.63 -3.38 -10.35
CA TYR A 112 0.97 -4.38 -11.35
C TYR A 112 2.44 -4.26 -11.74
N SER A 113 3.12 -5.40 -11.75
CA SER A 113 4.44 -5.50 -12.35
C SER A 113 4.36 -5.19 -13.85
N GLU A 114 5.50 -4.90 -14.49
CA GLU A 114 5.59 -4.83 -15.96
C GLU A 114 5.25 -6.16 -16.65
N ARG A 115 5.05 -7.24 -15.88
CA ARG A 115 4.72 -8.57 -16.39
C ARG A 115 3.19 -8.73 -16.40
N PRO A 116 2.60 -9.20 -17.52
CA PRO A 116 1.18 -9.49 -17.57
C PRO A 116 0.83 -10.66 -16.65
N LEU A 117 -0.45 -10.76 -16.29
CA LEU A 117 -0.94 -11.95 -15.61
C LEU A 117 -0.81 -13.18 -16.52
N THR A 118 -0.65 -14.34 -15.90
CA THR A 118 -0.53 -15.62 -16.62
C THR A 118 -1.63 -16.59 -16.25
N SER A 119 -2.22 -17.25 -17.25
CA SER A 119 -3.07 -18.43 -17.08
C SER A 119 -2.45 -19.67 -17.72
N GLY A 120 -2.90 -20.84 -17.28
CA GLY A 120 -2.61 -22.10 -17.94
C GLY A 120 -3.47 -22.32 -19.17
N ASP A 121 -3.22 -23.44 -19.83
CA ASP A 121 -3.99 -23.89 -21.00
C ASP A 121 -5.46 -24.18 -20.63
N ASP A 122 -5.73 -24.37 -19.34
CA ASP A 122 -7.04 -24.58 -18.73
C ASP A 122 -7.77 -23.26 -18.40
N GLY A 123 -7.16 -22.10 -18.68
CA GLY A 123 -7.72 -20.78 -18.42
C GLY A 123 -7.69 -20.36 -16.94
N PHE A 124 -7.08 -21.15 -16.05
CA PHE A 124 -6.93 -20.81 -14.65
C PHE A 124 -5.66 -19.99 -14.39
N PRO A 125 -5.66 -19.07 -13.41
CA PRO A 125 -4.45 -18.34 -13.03
C PRO A 125 -3.31 -19.28 -12.64
N ILE A 126 -2.12 -19.05 -13.21
CA ILE A 126 -0.89 -19.74 -12.79
C ILE A 126 -0.18 -18.90 -11.71
N PHE A 127 0.22 -19.58 -10.65
CA PHE A 127 1.04 -19.02 -9.58
C PHE A 127 2.52 -19.32 -9.87
N ASN A 128 3.18 -18.37 -10.53
CA ASN A 128 4.55 -18.53 -11.02
C ASN A 128 5.61 -18.08 -10.00
N ASP A 129 5.24 -17.15 -9.14
CA ASP A 129 6.14 -16.56 -8.17
C ASP A 129 5.71 -16.98 -6.75
N SER A 130 6.68 -17.00 -5.83
CA SER A 130 6.41 -17.31 -4.43
C SER A 130 7.33 -16.56 -3.48
N LEU A 131 6.85 -16.36 -2.26
CA LEU A 131 7.62 -15.80 -1.16
C LEU A 131 7.28 -16.52 0.14
N THR A 132 8.26 -16.63 1.04
CA THR A 132 8.04 -17.14 2.39
C THR A 132 7.77 -15.98 3.34
N MET A 133 6.83 -16.16 4.27
CA MET A 133 6.56 -15.17 5.31
C MET A 133 6.09 -15.81 6.62
N ILE A 134 6.22 -15.02 7.69
CA ILE A 134 5.72 -15.34 9.02
C ILE A 134 4.49 -14.47 9.27
N LEU A 135 3.36 -15.11 9.56
CA LEU A 135 2.13 -14.44 9.93
C LEU A 135 2.17 -13.97 11.37
N ALA A 136 1.67 -12.76 11.61
CA ALA A 136 1.45 -12.26 12.97
C ALA A 136 0.31 -13.02 13.67
N GLU A 137 -0.73 -13.36 12.90
CA GLU A 137 -1.86 -14.17 13.35
C GLU A 137 -1.81 -15.54 12.67
N PRO A 138 -1.66 -16.64 13.43
CA PRO A 138 -1.59 -17.99 12.85
C PRO A 138 -2.86 -18.38 12.10
N LEU A 139 -2.71 -19.12 11.00
CA LEU A 139 -3.81 -19.80 10.33
C LEU A 139 -3.90 -21.23 10.82
N ASP A 140 -4.87 -21.49 11.70
CA ASP A 140 -5.07 -22.80 12.31
C ASP A 140 -3.77 -23.34 12.94
N GLY A 141 -3.10 -22.48 13.72
CA GLY A 141 -1.83 -22.79 14.40
C GLY A 141 -0.57 -22.72 13.52
N VAL A 142 -0.69 -22.47 12.20
CA VAL A 142 0.45 -22.34 11.29
C VAL A 142 0.80 -20.86 11.09
N THR A 143 2.05 -20.49 11.40
CA THR A 143 2.57 -19.12 11.25
C THR A 143 3.50 -18.96 10.06
N GLU A 144 4.34 -19.94 9.79
CA GLU A 144 5.27 -19.93 8.66
C GLU A 144 4.59 -20.48 7.42
N ILE A 145 4.52 -19.66 6.38
CA ILE A 145 3.77 -19.96 5.16
C ILE A 145 4.59 -19.62 3.92
N THR A 146 4.23 -20.28 2.82
CA THR A 146 4.63 -19.88 1.48
C THR A 146 3.45 -19.25 0.77
N VAL A 147 3.60 -18.03 0.29
CA VAL A 147 2.60 -17.34 -0.52
C VAL A 147 3.00 -17.49 -1.98
N SER A 148 2.17 -18.17 -2.76
CA SER A 148 2.36 -18.29 -4.21
C SER A 148 1.35 -17.39 -4.91
N TYR A 149 1.81 -16.62 -5.89
CA TYR A 149 1.01 -15.56 -6.50
C TYR A 149 1.27 -15.46 -8.00
N ASN A 150 0.31 -14.86 -8.70
CA ASN A 150 0.44 -14.62 -10.13
C ASN A 150 1.54 -13.57 -10.39
N ARG A 151 2.43 -13.84 -11.36
CA ARG A 151 3.60 -12.99 -11.66
C ARG A 151 3.27 -11.55 -12.05
N GLY A 152 2.01 -11.23 -12.31
CA GLY A 152 1.57 -9.87 -12.58
C GLY A 152 1.64 -8.94 -11.36
N TYR A 153 1.83 -9.47 -10.15
CA TYR A 153 2.00 -8.66 -8.95
C TYR A 153 3.45 -8.54 -8.50
N SER A 154 3.77 -7.41 -7.87
CA SER A 154 5.00 -7.29 -7.10
C SER A 154 4.90 -8.06 -5.78
N ALA A 155 6.00 -8.68 -5.35
CA ALA A 155 6.08 -9.39 -4.07
C ALA A 155 5.68 -8.52 -2.87
N ASN A 156 5.99 -7.21 -2.93
CA ASN A 156 5.70 -6.27 -1.84
C ASN A 156 4.20 -6.04 -1.67
N VAL A 157 3.47 -5.84 -2.76
CA VAL A 157 2.00 -5.63 -2.73
C VAL A 157 1.30 -6.88 -2.19
N VAL A 158 1.73 -8.07 -2.62
CA VAL A 158 1.21 -9.34 -2.11
C VAL A 158 1.51 -9.49 -0.62
N LYS A 159 2.76 -9.25 -0.20
CA LYS A 159 3.17 -9.34 1.21
C LYS A 159 2.36 -8.39 2.10
N ASP A 160 2.15 -7.16 1.66
CA ASP A 160 1.40 -6.16 2.41
C ASP A 160 -0.09 -6.54 2.50
N ALA A 161 -0.69 -7.06 1.43
CA ALA A 161 -2.06 -7.60 1.48
C ALA A 161 -2.21 -8.67 2.58
N ILE A 162 -1.29 -9.64 2.63
CA ILE A 162 -1.35 -10.71 3.63
C ILE A 162 -1.17 -10.17 5.06
N LYS A 163 -0.29 -9.18 5.27
CA LYS A 163 -0.14 -8.55 6.58
C LYS A 163 -1.41 -7.86 7.06
N GLU A 164 -2.15 -7.24 6.14
CA GLU A 164 -3.40 -6.52 6.43
C GLU A 164 -4.62 -7.42 6.55
N GLY A 165 -4.45 -8.74 6.42
CA GLY A 165 -5.51 -9.71 6.68
C GLY A 165 -5.97 -10.50 5.46
N TYR A 166 -5.42 -10.24 4.27
CA TYR A 166 -5.79 -11.03 3.09
C TYR A 166 -5.33 -12.48 3.28
N ARG A 167 -6.20 -13.45 2.94
CA ARG A 167 -5.94 -14.89 3.15
C ARG A 167 -5.93 -15.70 1.86
N GLY A 168 -5.62 -15.04 0.74
CA GLY A 168 -5.60 -15.65 -0.58
C GLY A 168 -6.98 -15.73 -1.23
N GLY A 169 -6.99 -16.13 -2.50
CA GLY A 169 -8.14 -16.12 -3.38
C GLY A 169 -7.74 -16.50 -4.81
N THR A 170 -8.14 -15.68 -5.79
CA THR A 170 -8.04 -15.98 -7.22
C THR A 170 -6.61 -15.90 -7.73
N LEU A 171 -5.85 -14.89 -7.30
CA LEU A 171 -4.50 -14.61 -7.82
C LEU A 171 -3.38 -14.82 -6.81
N VAL A 172 -3.72 -15.18 -5.57
CA VAL A 172 -2.77 -15.49 -4.51
C VAL A 172 -3.26 -16.72 -3.76
N THR A 173 -2.37 -17.66 -3.49
CA THR A 173 -2.63 -18.80 -2.62
C THR A 173 -1.63 -18.85 -1.48
N ILE A 174 -2.12 -19.19 -0.30
CA ILE A 174 -1.28 -19.41 0.89
C ILE A 174 -1.09 -20.90 1.05
N LEU A 175 0.15 -21.32 1.23
CA LEU A 175 0.57 -22.71 1.36
C LEU A 175 1.31 -22.92 2.68
N THR A 176 1.27 -24.14 3.19
CA THR A 176 2.25 -24.59 4.17
C THR A 176 3.66 -24.56 3.58
N LEU A 177 4.70 -24.48 4.42
CA LEU A 177 6.09 -24.45 3.94
C LEU A 177 6.47 -25.65 3.07
N ASP A 178 5.92 -26.83 3.39
CA ASP A 178 6.11 -28.06 2.63
C ASP A 178 5.24 -28.13 1.34
N MET A 179 4.41 -27.11 1.10
CA MET A 179 3.51 -26.96 -0.04
C MET A 179 2.49 -28.10 -0.20
N THR A 180 2.27 -28.91 0.84
CA THR A 180 1.32 -30.04 0.79
C THR A 180 -0.12 -29.61 1.02
N LYS A 181 -0.31 -28.45 1.66
CA LYS A 181 -1.63 -27.89 1.94
C LYS A 181 -1.70 -26.43 1.49
N ARG A 182 -2.88 -26.04 1.00
CA ARG A 182 -3.25 -24.65 0.73
C ARG A 182 -4.33 -24.20 1.69
N TRP A 183 -4.29 -22.94 2.08
CA TRP A 183 -5.37 -22.34 2.85
C TRP A 183 -6.58 -22.10 1.95
N SER A 184 -7.75 -22.55 2.39
CA SER A 184 -9.01 -22.21 1.75
C SER A 184 -9.70 -21.10 2.55
N PRO A 185 -9.76 -19.86 2.04
CA PRO A 185 -10.46 -18.77 2.74
C PRO A 185 -11.95 -19.08 2.91
N TYR A 186 -12.57 -19.79 1.95
CA TYR A 186 -13.98 -20.17 2.01
C TYR A 186 -14.29 -21.22 3.08
N LYS A 187 -13.40 -22.19 3.28
CA LYS A 187 -13.57 -23.23 4.31
C LYS A 187 -12.95 -22.84 5.65
N ASN A 188 -12.21 -21.73 5.68
CA ASN A 188 -11.39 -21.31 6.80
C ASN A 188 -10.51 -22.45 7.35
N ALA A 189 -9.89 -23.21 6.44
CA ALA A 189 -9.17 -24.42 6.77
C ALA A 189 -8.08 -24.75 5.74
N TRP A 190 -7.07 -25.51 6.18
CA TRP A 190 -6.06 -26.11 5.31
C TRP A 190 -6.65 -27.27 4.50
N VAL A 191 -6.47 -27.24 3.18
CA VAL A 191 -6.91 -28.30 2.26
C VAL A 191 -5.71 -28.83 1.47
N SER A 192 -5.75 -30.11 1.10
CA SER A 192 -4.69 -30.73 0.29
C SER A 192 -4.48 -29.98 -1.02
N THR A 193 -3.22 -29.80 -1.44
CA THR A 193 -2.89 -29.29 -2.77
C THR A 193 -3.07 -30.35 -3.85
N LYS A 194 -3.02 -31.63 -3.48
CA LYS A 194 -3.36 -32.76 -4.35
C LYS A 194 -4.86 -33.02 -4.26
N GLY A 195 -5.57 -32.81 -5.37
CA GLY A 195 -6.99 -33.09 -5.55
C GLY A 195 -7.25 -33.44 -7.00
#